data_AF-A0A661U7P1-F1
#
_entry.id   AF-A0A661U7P1-F1
#
_cell.length_a   1.000
_cell.length_b   1.000
_cell.length_c   1.000
_cell.angle_alpha   90.00
_cell.angle_beta   90.00
_cell.angle_gamma   90.00
#
_symmetry.space_group_name_H-M   'P 1'
#
loop_
_entity.id
_entity.type
_entity.pdbx_description
1 polymer ?
#
loop_
_entity_poly.entity_id
_entity_poly.type
_entity_poly.pdbx_seq_one_letter_code
_entity_poly.pdbx_strand_id
1 'polypeptide(L)'
;MLSFSDLIPDRTDYIIGKGRENPAYQIVEVIKRLANIGASVVGIPCNTAHAPQIFNKIIEGVEERDLRVKVLNMVEEELKFVDMYYSKERCIGLLATMGTYKSVVYQSVFGSGGYEIIVPPEWMQKEIHNAVYNSNYGIKATGTPVSDIAKQKILRTIEYLRDKGCRCV
;
A
#
# COMPACT_ATOMS: atom_id res chain seq x y z
N MET A 1 -7.84 15.42 -8.62
CA MET A 1 -7.95 14.28 -7.68
C MET A 1 -9.41 13.92 -7.57
N LEU A 2 -9.77 12.63 -7.69
CA LEU A 2 -11.12 12.13 -7.47
C LEU A 2 -11.08 11.19 -6.26
N SER A 3 -11.98 11.36 -5.29
CA SER A 3 -12.09 10.51 -4.10
C SER A 3 -13.45 9.84 -4.07
N PHE A 4 -13.45 8.51 -4.12
CA PHE A 4 -14.64 7.66 -4.11
C PHE A 4 -14.46 6.46 -3.17
N SER A 5 -13.79 6.68 -2.03
CA SER A 5 -13.44 5.62 -1.07
C SER A 5 -14.65 4.79 -0.64
N ASP A 6 -15.81 5.44 -0.47
CA ASP A 6 -17.01 4.83 0.09
C ASP A 6 -17.73 3.93 -0.93
N LEU A 7 -17.42 4.10 -2.22
CA LEU A 7 -17.99 3.30 -3.29
C LEU A 7 -17.12 2.09 -3.65
N ILE A 8 -15.85 2.07 -3.23
CA ILE A 8 -14.91 1.00 -3.56
C ILE A 8 -14.94 -0.03 -2.42
N PRO A 9 -15.29 -1.30 -2.69
CA PRO A 9 -15.21 -2.38 -1.70
C PRO A 9 -13.88 -2.38 -0.94
N ASP A 10 -13.89 -2.83 0.32
CA ASP A 10 -12.65 -2.84 1.11
C ASP A 10 -11.63 -3.83 0.53
N ARG A 11 -10.43 -3.32 0.24
CA ARG A 11 -9.36 -4.08 -0.41
C ARG A 11 -8.82 -5.18 0.51
N THR A 12 -8.80 -4.93 1.82
CA THR A 12 -8.33 -5.92 2.80
C THR A 12 -9.33 -7.06 2.88
N ASP A 13 -10.61 -6.74 3.04
CA ASP A 13 -11.68 -7.74 3.14
C ASP A 13 -11.72 -8.64 1.90
N TYR A 14 -11.58 -8.07 0.70
CA TYR A 14 -11.50 -8.85 -0.54
C TYR A 14 -10.33 -9.84 -0.50
N ILE A 15 -9.11 -9.38 -0.20
CA ILE A 15 -7.90 -10.21 -0.19
C ILE A 15 -7.98 -11.34 0.83
N ILE A 16 -8.58 -11.10 2.01
CA ILE A 16 -8.70 -12.11 3.06
C ILE A 16 -9.96 -12.99 2.91
N GLY A 17 -10.68 -12.88 1.79
CA GLY A 17 -11.86 -13.69 1.46
C GLY A 17 -13.12 -13.34 2.24
N LYS A 18 -13.16 -12.20 2.92
CA LYS A 18 -14.38 -11.68 3.58
C LYS A 18 -15.26 -10.86 2.62
N GLY A 19 -14.62 -10.18 1.66
CA GLY A 19 -15.28 -9.42 0.62
C GLY A 19 -15.66 -10.31 -0.56
N ARG A 20 -16.85 -10.09 -1.13
CA ARG A 20 -17.33 -10.85 -2.29
C ARG A 20 -16.95 -10.22 -3.63
N GLU A 21 -16.84 -8.90 -3.68
CA GLU A 21 -16.63 -8.15 -4.91
C GLU A 21 -15.19 -7.67 -5.00
N ASN A 22 -14.58 -7.84 -6.18
CA ASN A 22 -13.23 -7.34 -6.43
C ASN A 22 -13.28 -5.81 -6.58
N PRO A 23 -12.57 -5.03 -5.73
CA PRO A 23 -12.58 -3.57 -5.80
C PRO A 23 -12.03 -2.99 -7.10
N ALA A 24 -11.35 -3.81 -7.91
CA ALA A 24 -10.87 -3.42 -9.24
C ALA A 24 -11.97 -2.84 -10.12
N TYR A 25 -13.19 -3.39 -10.08
CA TYR A 25 -14.28 -2.95 -10.96
C TYR A 25 -14.65 -1.48 -10.73
N GLN A 26 -14.82 -1.07 -9.47
CA GLN A 26 -15.11 0.32 -9.12
C GLN A 26 -13.91 1.23 -9.37
N ILE A 27 -12.69 0.73 -9.14
CA ILE A 27 -11.47 1.49 -9.43
C ILE A 27 -11.37 1.79 -10.93
N VAL A 28 -11.68 0.83 -11.81
CA VAL A 28 -11.71 1.02 -13.27
C VAL A 28 -12.73 2.08 -13.68
N GLU A 29 -13.90 2.14 -13.04
CA GLU A 29 -14.88 3.22 -13.29
C GLU A 29 -14.34 4.60 -12.88
N VAL A 30 -13.59 4.69 -11.79
CA VAL A 30 -12.92 5.94 -11.39
C VAL A 30 -11.82 6.31 -12.39
N ILE A 31 -11.02 5.35 -12.85
CA ILE A 31 -9.98 5.56 -13.87
C ILE A 31 -10.60 6.04 -15.18
N LYS A 32 -11.72 5.45 -15.62
CA LYS A 32 -12.47 5.90 -16.80
C LYS A 32 -12.93 7.35 -16.66
N ARG A 33 -13.42 7.75 -15.49
CA ARG A 33 -13.79 9.16 -15.23
C ARG A 33 -12.57 10.08 -15.31
N LEU A 34 -11.43 9.68 -14.76
CA LEU A 34 -10.18 10.43 -14.86
C LEU A 34 -9.72 10.56 -16.32
N ALA A 35 -9.78 9.48 -17.10
CA ALA A 35 -9.45 9.48 -18.52
C ALA A 35 -10.34 10.47 -19.29
N ASN A 36 -11.66 10.46 -19.04
CA ASN A 36 -12.62 11.34 -19.70
C ASN A 36 -12.42 12.82 -19.40
N ILE A 37 -11.78 13.18 -18.28
CA ILE A 37 -11.43 14.57 -17.96
C ILE A 37 -9.99 14.93 -18.39
N GLY A 38 -9.35 14.08 -19.20
CA GLY A 38 -8.05 14.35 -19.82
C GLY A 38 -6.84 13.86 -19.05
N ALA A 39 -7.00 13.01 -18.02
CA ALA A 39 -5.84 12.41 -17.36
C ALA A 39 -5.11 11.46 -18.33
N SER A 40 -3.80 11.61 -18.47
CA SER A 40 -2.94 10.70 -19.24
C SER A 40 -2.19 9.70 -18.35
N VAL A 41 -2.07 10.00 -17.05
CA VAL A 41 -1.41 9.18 -16.03
C VAL A 41 -2.28 9.12 -14.79
N VAL A 42 -2.42 7.94 -14.18
CA VAL A 42 -3.21 7.71 -12.97
C VAL A 42 -2.38 6.99 -11.92
N GLY A 43 -2.37 7.54 -10.70
CA GLY A 43 -1.84 6.87 -9.51
C GLY A 43 -2.98 6.47 -8.56
N ILE A 44 -2.83 5.32 -7.89
CA ILE A 44 -3.81 4.80 -6.93
C ILE A 44 -3.20 4.87 -5.51
N PRO A 45 -3.64 5.80 -4.64
CA PRO A 45 -3.03 6.03 -3.32
C PRO A 45 -3.52 5.02 -2.28
N CYS A 46 -3.35 3.72 -2.55
CA CYS A 46 -3.74 2.64 -1.64
C CYS A 46 -2.84 1.43 -1.83
N ASN A 47 -1.94 1.15 -0.88
CA ASN A 47 -1.01 0.01 -0.92
C ASN A 47 -1.71 -1.31 -1.30
N THR A 48 -2.79 -1.63 -0.60
CA THR A 48 -3.52 -2.89 -0.80
C THR A 48 -4.16 -3.01 -2.19
N ALA A 49 -4.50 -1.91 -2.86
CA ALA A 49 -5.05 -1.94 -4.22
C ALA A 49 -4.01 -2.39 -5.27
N HIS A 50 -2.72 -2.31 -4.94
CA HIS A 50 -1.62 -2.79 -5.79
C HIS A 50 -1.34 -4.30 -5.63
N ALA A 51 -2.07 -5.00 -4.76
CA ALA A 51 -1.97 -6.45 -4.68
C ALA A 51 -2.33 -7.08 -6.03
N PRO A 52 -1.58 -8.09 -6.53
CA PRO A 52 -1.78 -8.63 -7.88
C PRO A 52 -3.21 -9.06 -8.21
N GLN A 53 -3.93 -9.60 -7.22
CA GLN A 53 -5.33 -10.03 -7.36
C GLN A 53 -6.31 -8.88 -7.70
N ILE A 54 -5.93 -7.64 -7.38
CA ILE A 54 -6.71 -6.43 -7.63
C ILE A 54 -6.09 -5.66 -8.80
N PHE A 55 -4.78 -5.38 -8.73
CA PHE A 55 -4.10 -4.54 -9.71
C PHE A 55 -4.13 -5.11 -11.12
N ASN A 56 -3.93 -6.43 -11.28
CA ASN A 56 -4.00 -7.05 -12.60
C ASN A 56 -5.40 -6.90 -13.21
N LYS A 57 -6.46 -7.01 -12.38
CA LYS A 57 -7.85 -6.77 -12.82
C LYS A 57 -8.13 -5.31 -13.15
N ILE A 58 -7.43 -4.38 -12.51
CA ILE A 58 -7.48 -2.96 -12.90
C ILE A 58 -6.88 -2.77 -14.29
N ILE A 59 -5.70 -3.34 -14.55
CA ILE A 59 -5.03 -3.23 -15.86
C ILE A 59 -5.88 -3.88 -16.95
N GLU A 60 -6.37 -5.11 -16.75
CA GLU A 60 -7.29 -5.79 -17.67
C GLU A 60 -8.50 -4.90 -18.00
N GLY A 61 -9.17 -4.33 -16.98
CA GLY A 61 -10.34 -3.47 -17.21
C GLY A 61 -10.03 -2.13 -17.88
N VAL A 62 -8.79 -1.62 -17.77
CA VAL A 62 -8.32 -0.42 -18.49
C VAL A 62 -8.08 -0.75 -19.96
N GLU A 63 -7.45 -1.90 -20.25
CA GLU A 63 -7.18 -2.39 -21.60
C GLU A 63 -8.46 -2.75 -22.36
N GLU A 64 -9.37 -3.50 -21.73
CA GLU A 64 -10.67 -3.90 -22.32
C GLU A 64 -11.53 -2.71 -22.74
N ARG A 65 -11.34 -1.56 -22.09
CA ARG A 65 -12.10 -0.33 -22.33
C ARG A 65 -11.38 0.67 -23.23
N ASP A 66 -10.21 0.31 -23.78
CA ASP A 66 -9.35 1.18 -24.60
C ASP A 66 -9.10 2.56 -23.94
N LEU A 67 -8.88 2.55 -22.62
CA LEU A 67 -8.61 3.79 -21.89
C LEU A 67 -7.14 4.17 -22.14
N ARG A 68 -6.92 5.27 -22.87
CA ARG A 68 -5.57 5.81 -23.17
C ARG A 68 -4.92 6.49 -21.96
N VAL A 69 -4.74 5.74 -20.87
CA VAL A 69 -4.15 6.22 -19.62
C VAL A 69 -3.09 5.26 -19.11
N LYS A 70 -1.96 5.79 -18.64
CA LYS A 70 -0.94 5.01 -17.95
C LYS A 70 -1.28 4.90 -16.47
N VAL A 71 -1.62 3.70 -16.00
CA VAL A 71 -1.81 3.44 -14.57
C VAL A 71 -0.47 3.05 -13.95
N LEU A 72 -0.05 3.75 -12.91
CA LEU A 72 1.21 3.46 -12.20
C LEU A 72 0.96 2.48 -11.05
N ASN A 73 1.76 1.42 -11.00
CA ASN A 73 1.86 0.56 -9.82
C ASN A 73 2.79 1.23 -8.81
N MET A 74 2.23 1.72 -7.70
CA MET A 74 2.97 2.49 -6.70
C MET A 74 4.09 1.67 -6.06
N VAL A 75 3.86 0.37 -5.84
CA VAL A 75 4.84 -0.52 -5.18
C VAL A 75 5.98 -0.87 -6.14
N GLU A 76 5.71 -1.00 -7.43
CA GLU A 76 6.76 -1.17 -8.44
C GLU A 76 7.60 0.09 -8.62
N GLU A 77 7.00 1.29 -8.58
CA GLU A 77 7.76 2.54 -8.61
C GLU A 77 8.64 2.70 -7.35
N GLU A 78 8.18 2.21 -6.19
CA GLU A 78 8.98 2.16 -4.96
C GLU A 78 10.16 1.20 -5.09
N LEU A 79 9.95 0.01 -5.67
CA LEU A 79 11.03 -0.94 -5.98
C LEU A 79 12.08 -0.31 -6.91
N LYS A 80 11.66 0.38 -7.99
CA LYS A 80 12.60 1.08 -8.89
C LYS A 80 13.42 2.13 -8.17
N PHE A 81 12.81 2.87 -7.24
CA PHE A 81 13.52 3.85 -6.42
C PHE A 81 14.54 3.17 -5.50
N VAL A 82 14.14 2.09 -4.81
CA VAL A 82 15.04 1.33 -3.93
C VAL A 82 16.20 0.71 -4.72
N ASP A 83 15.96 0.19 -5.92
CA ASP A 83 17.00 -0.35 -6.79
C ASP A 83 17.99 0.73 -7.27
N MET A 84 17.47 1.91 -7.65
CA MET A 84 18.30 3.01 -8.11
C MET A 84 19.23 3.57 -7.02
N TYR A 85 18.74 3.71 -5.78
CA TYR A 85 19.45 4.43 -4.72
C TYR A 85 19.99 3.55 -3.59
N TYR A 86 19.44 2.35 -3.42
CA TYR A 86 19.70 1.46 -2.29
C TYR A 86 19.91 -0.01 -2.72
N SER A 87 20.36 -0.27 -3.95
CA SER A 87 20.59 -1.64 -4.48
C SER A 87 21.51 -2.54 -3.65
N LYS A 88 22.35 -1.96 -2.77
CA LYS A 88 23.20 -2.71 -1.83
C LYS A 88 22.43 -3.21 -0.59
N GLU A 89 21.30 -2.58 -0.26
CA GLU A 89 20.49 -2.91 0.90
C GLU A 89 19.43 -3.93 0.50
N ARG A 90 19.73 -5.22 0.69
CA ARG A 90 18.81 -6.31 0.36
C ARG A 90 17.71 -6.51 1.42
N CYS A 91 17.92 -6.04 2.65
CA CYS A 91 16.94 -6.07 3.76
C CYS A 91 16.16 -4.76 3.78
N ILE A 92 14.85 -4.83 3.50
CA ILE A 92 13.94 -3.68 3.56
C ILE A 92 12.93 -3.93 4.70
N GLY A 93 12.94 -3.06 5.71
CA GLY A 93 11.95 -3.09 6.78
C GLY A 93 10.63 -2.51 6.28
N LEU A 94 9.51 -3.17 6.56
CA LEU A 94 8.19 -2.68 6.14
C LEU A 94 7.37 -2.23 7.36
N LEU A 95 7.01 -0.94 7.35
CA LEU A 95 5.95 -0.41 8.20
C LEU A 95 4.66 -0.24 7.40
N ALA A 96 3.65 -1.03 7.73
CA ALA A 96 2.37 -0.93 7.04
C ALA A 96 1.17 -1.21 7.95
N THR A 97 -0.02 -1.00 7.41
CA THR A 97 -1.27 -1.35 8.09
C THR A 97 -1.53 -2.85 7.97
N MET A 98 -2.33 -3.43 8.86
CA MET A 98 -2.70 -4.85 8.80
C MET A 98 -3.17 -5.34 7.42
N GLY A 99 -3.93 -4.52 6.69
CA GLY A 99 -4.37 -4.87 5.34
C GLY A 99 -3.21 -5.05 4.36
N THR A 100 -2.18 -4.22 4.47
CA THR A 100 -0.98 -4.33 3.64
C THR A 100 -0.16 -5.56 4.03
N TYR A 101 0.09 -5.79 5.32
CA TYR A 101 0.82 -6.99 5.77
C TYR A 101 0.16 -8.29 5.28
N LYS A 102 -1.16 -8.38 5.38
CA LYS A 102 -1.92 -9.56 4.95
C LYS A 102 -1.93 -9.75 3.43
N SER A 103 -1.88 -8.65 2.67
CA SER A 103 -1.86 -8.71 1.21
C SER A 103 -0.55 -9.20 0.62
N VAL A 104 0.53 -9.19 1.41
CA VAL A 104 1.89 -9.54 1.00
C VAL A 104 2.37 -8.84 -0.29
N VAL A 105 1.77 -7.69 -0.61
CA VAL A 105 2.01 -6.95 -1.87
C VAL A 105 3.46 -6.50 -1.99
N TYR A 106 4.08 -6.08 -0.88
CA TYR A 106 5.47 -5.67 -0.87
C TYR A 106 6.38 -6.88 -1.06
N GLN A 107 6.12 -7.98 -0.36
CA GLN A 107 6.90 -9.23 -0.50
C GLN A 107 6.87 -9.76 -1.93
N SER A 108 5.71 -9.74 -2.60
CA SER A 108 5.59 -10.24 -3.97
C SER A 108 6.35 -9.36 -4.97
N VAL A 109 6.22 -8.03 -4.85
CA VAL A 109 6.88 -7.09 -5.77
C VAL A 109 8.39 -7.04 -5.51
N PHE A 110 8.82 -6.80 -4.27
CA PHE A 110 10.23 -6.65 -3.92
C PHE A 110 11.00 -7.97 -4.00
N GLY A 111 10.36 -9.10 -3.71
CA GLY A 111 10.96 -10.42 -3.85
C GLY A 111 11.41 -10.71 -5.28
N SER A 112 10.67 -10.22 -6.29
CA SER A 112 11.06 -10.35 -7.70
C SER A 112 12.35 -9.59 -8.06
N GLY A 113 12.69 -8.54 -7.29
CA GLY A 113 13.93 -7.76 -7.42
C GLY A 113 15.08 -8.28 -6.54
N GLY A 114 14.92 -9.42 -5.87
CA GLY A 114 15.92 -9.99 -4.97
C GLY A 114 16.04 -9.26 -3.62
N TYR A 115 15.00 -8.55 -3.20
CA TYR A 115 14.94 -7.92 -1.88
C TYR A 115 14.16 -8.79 -0.90
N GLU A 116 14.61 -8.80 0.35
CA GLU A 116 13.92 -9.41 1.47
C GLU A 116 13.15 -8.33 2.24
N ILE A 117 11.83 -8.49 2.29
CA ILE A 117 10.96 -7.64 3.10
C ILE A 117 10.88 -8.22 4.52
N ILE A 118 11.39 -7.48 5.50
CA ILE A 118 11.27 -7.80 6.92
C ILE A 118 10.08 -7.06 7.52
N VAL A 119 9.19 -7.82 8.16
CA VAL A 119 8.03 -7.28 8.88
C VAL A 119 8.22 -7.46 10.39
N PRO A 120 7.70 -6.54 11.22
CA PRO A 120 7.73 -6.70 12.66
C PRO A 120 6.80 -7.85 13.11
N PRO A 121 6.94 -8.38 14.34
CA PRO A 121 6.06 -9.43 14.85
C PRO A 121 4.61 -8.92 14.97
N GLU A 122 3.64 -9.84 14.93
CA GLU A 122 2.21 -9.50 14.82
C GLU A 122 1.72 -8.49 15.87
N TRP A 123 2.20 -8.56 17.11
CA TRP A 123 1.83 -7.60 18.14
C TRP A 123 2.28 -6.18 17.81
N MET A 124 3.49 -5.98 17.25
CA MET A 124 3.95 -4.69 16.74
C MET A 124 3.21 -4.27 15.48
N GLN A 125 2.84 -5.21 14.59
CA GLN A 125 1.99 -4.90 13.43
C GLN A 125 0.64 -4.31 13.86
N LYS A 126 0.03 -4.86 14.93
CA LYS A 126 -1.17 -4.31 15.57
C LYS A 126 -0.91 -2.92 16.18
N GLU A 127 0.24 -2.71 16.80
CA GLU A 127 0.62 -1.39 17.31
C GLU A 127 0.76 -0.34 16.20
N ILE A 128 1.40 -0.69 15.08
CA ILE A 128 1.52 0.18 13.91
C ILE A 128 0.14 0.48 13.30
N HIS A 129 -0.72 -0.53 13.16
CA HIS A 129 -2.08 -0.32 12.69
C HIS A 129 -2.83 0.67 13.60
N ASN A 130 -2.71 0.52 14.92
CA ASN A 130 -3.33 1.43 15.88
C ASN A 130 -2.69 2.82 15.88
N ALA A 131 -1.38 2.94 15.68
CA ALA A 131 -0.71 4.22 15.50
C ALA A 131 -1.29 5.01 14.30
N VAL A 132 -1.82 4.32 13.29
CA VAL A 132 -2.52 4.94 12.16
C VAL A 132 -4.01 5.19 12.46
N TYR A 133 -4.74 4.19 12.98
CA TYR A 133 -6.21 4.18 12.99
C TYR A 133 -6.89 4.35 14.35
N ASN A 134 -6.17 4.27 15.48
CA ASN A 134 -6.81 4.36 16.79
C ASN A 134 -7.57 5.69 16.92
N SER A 135 -8.83 5.64 17.37
CA SER A 135 -9.72 6.80 17.45
C SER A 135 -9.24 7.90 18.39
N ASN A 136 -8.40 7.55 19.38
CA ASN A 136 -7.99 8.47 20.44
C ASN A 136 -6.62 9.09 20.15
N TYR A 137 -5.67 8.31 19.61
CA TYR A 137 -4.29 8.75 19.39
C TYR A 137 -3.75 8.50 17.99
N GLY A 138 -4.47 7.81 17.12
CA GLY A 138 -3.98 7.45 15.79
C GLY A 138 -3.78 8.68 14.89
N ILE A 139 -2.85 8.58 13.94
CA ILE A 139 -2.52 9.67 12.99
C ILE A 139 -3.77 10.13 12.23
N LYS A 140 -4.64 9.21 11.80
CA LYS A 140 -5.87 9.57 11.07
C LYS A 140 -6.91 10.27 11.94
N ALA A 141 -6.89 10.07 13.26
CA ALA A 141 -7.81 10.70 14.19
C ALA A 141 -7.28 12.04 14.70
N THR A 142 -5.97 12.16 14.88
CA THR A 142 -5.33 13.33 15.52
C THR A 142 -4.73 14.33 14.53
N GLY A 143 -4.36 13.90 13.32
CA GLY A 143 -3.78 14.77 12.30
C GLY A 143 -2.43 15.36 12.72
N THR A 144 -2.29 16.67 12.61
CA THR A 144 -1.08 17.42 13.02
C THR A 144 -1.44 18.38 14.16
N PRO A 145 -0.73 18.34 15.31
CA PRO A 145 0.44 17.51 15.59
C PRO A 145 0.11 16.03 15.79
N VAL A 146 0.98 15.15 15.29
CA VAL A 146 0.86 13.70 15.53
C VAL A 146 1.07 13.42 17.02
N SER A 147 0.23 12.56 17.61
CA SER A 147 0.34 12.18 19.02
C SER A 147 1.67 11.50 19.36
N ASP A 148 2.15 11.71 20.58
CA ASP A 148 3.40 11.08 21.03
C ASP A 148 3.27 9.56 21.15
N ILE A 149 2.06 9.06 21.47
CA ILE A 149 1.78 7.62 21.50
C ILE A 149 1.98 7.00 20.11
N ALA A 150 1.43 7.61 19.05
CA ALA A 150 1.60 7.11 17.69
C ALA A 150 3.07 7.18 17.24
N LYS A 151 3.75 8.31 17.52
CA LYS A 151 5.18 8.47 17.21
C LYS A 151 6.03 7.39 17.88
N GLN A 152 5.86 7.17 19.18
CA GLN A 152 6.64 6.19 19.93
C GLN A 152 6.46 4.77 19.40
N LYS A 153 5.23 4.38 19.03
CA LYS A 153 4.95 3.07 18.43
C LYS A 153 5.65 2.90 17.08
N ILE A 154 5.68 3.94 16.26
CA ILE A 154 6.39 3.93 14.97
C ILE A 154 7.89 3.84 15.19
N LEU A 155 8.46 4.72 16.01
CA LEU A 155 9.90 4.78 16.28
C LEU A 155 10.44 3.47 16.86
N ARG A 156 9.74 2.88 17.83
CA ARG A 156 10.10 1.57 18.40
C ARG A 156 10.13 0.46 17.35
N THR A 157 9.20 0.51 16.40
CA THR A 157 9.15 -0.49 15.32
C THR A 157 10.28 -0.29 14.31
N ILE A 158 10.64 0.97 14.02
CA ILE A 158 11.83 1.30 13.20
C ILE A 158 13.09 0.75 13.87
N GLU A 159 13.25 0.98 15.18
CA GLU A 159 14.39 0.44 15.95
C GLU A 159 14.45 -1.08 15.86
N TYR A 160 13.33 -1.77 16.05
CA TYR A 160 13.26 -3.22 15.88
C TYR A 160 13.71 -3.68 14.49
N LEU A 161 13.23 -3.03 13.42
CA LEU A 161 13.61 -3.39 12.04
C LEU A 161 15.10 -3.13 11.77
N ARG A 162 15.66 -2.07 12.36
CA ARG A 162 17.10 -1.79 12.31
C ARG A 162 17.93 -2.85 13.05
N ASP A 163 17.47 -3.31 14.20
CA ASP A 163 18.10 -4.41 14.95
C ASP A 163 18.04 -5.75 14.20
N LYS A 164 17.08 -5.90 13.27
CA LYS A 164 17.02 -7.01 12.32
C LYS A 164 17.93 -6.85 11.10
N GLY A 165 18.70 -5.77 11.03
CA GLY A 165 19.69 -5.54 9.98
C GLY A 165 19.17 -4.73 8.79
N CYS A 166 17.91 -4.28 8.81
CA CYS A 166 17.38 -3.46 7.73
C CYS A 166 17.87 -2.01 7.85
N ARG A 167 18.52 -1.53 6.80
CA ARG A 167 19.05 -0.16 6.70
C ARG A 167 18.10 0.79 5.98
N CYS A 168 17.12 0.24 5.27
CA CYS A 168 15.97 0.94 4.71
C CYS A 168 14.71 0.47 5.44
N VAL A 169 13.87 1.40 5.90
CA VAL A 169 12.60 1.17 6.60
C VAL A 169 11.54 2.15 6.09
#